data_AF-A0A5C8JI99-F1
#
_entry.id   AF-A0A5C8JI99-F1
#
_cell.length_a   1.000
_cell.length_b   1.000
_cell.length_c   1.000
_cell.angle_alpha   90.00
_cell.angle_beta   90.00
_cell.angle_gamma   90.00
#
_symmetry.space_group_name_H-M   'P 1'
#
loop_
_entity.id
_entity.type
_entity.pdbx_description
1 polymer ?
#
loop_
_entity_poly.entity_id
_entity_poly.type
_entity_poly.pdbx_seq_one_letter_code
_entity_poly.pdbx_strand_id
1 'polypeptide(L)'
;MRFDMTFTVTVVIALSALFSPILTAIINNQHLRKMKKLDMQENNQNSYYLHKRELLETFLVCISNSTFDSDIDSTAKLNASYYKIIPYIPNEEIEKFNQIINSINKNENKESWWEYITQNILPVIRELLSESPEGK
;
A
#
# COMPACT_ATOMS: atom_id res chain seq x y z
N MET A 1 -17.84 54.54 38.49
CA MET A 1 -16.52 53.92 38.71
C MET A 1 -15.65 54.16 37.49
N ARG A 2 -14.58 54.97 37.59
CA ARG A 2 -13.54 55.02 36.56
C ARG A 2 -12.61 53.86 36.87
N PHE A 3 -12.68 52.78 36.09
CA PHE A 3 -11.62 51.79 36.16
C PHE A 3 -10.32 52.49 35.78
N ASP A 4 -9.30 52.43 36.64
CA ASP A 4 -7.97 52.92 36.30
C ASP A 4 -7.50 52.13 35.08
N MET A 5 -7.24 52.86 33.99
CA MET A 5 -6.94 52.29 32.69
C MET A 5 -5.74 51.33 32.80
N THR A 6 -4.76 51.70 33.62
CA THR A 6 -3.58 50.90 33.97
C THR A 6 -3.94 49.59 34.69
N PHE A 7 -4.87 49.62 35.65
CA PHE A 7 -5.28 48.43 36.38
C PHE A 7 -6.02 47.44 35.46
N THR A 8 -6.89 47.96 34.61
CA THR A 8 -7.65 47.15 33.64
C THR A 8 -6.73 46.47 32.64
N VAL A 9 -5.77 47.22 32.06
CA VAL A 9 -4.79 46.68 31.11
C VAL A 9 -3.93 45.60 31.76
N THR A 10 -3.49 45.81 33.00
CA THR A 10 -2.67 44.83 33.74
C THR A 10 -3.43 43.52 33.97
N VAL A 11 -4.68 43.61 34.41
CA VAL A 11 -5.54 42.43 34.63
C VAL A 11 -5.78 41.67 33.33
N VAL A 12 -6.04 42.38 32.22
CA VAL A 12 -6.24 41.75 30.91
C VAL A 12 -4.96 41.04 30.43
N ILE A 13 -3.78 41.65 30.59
CA ILE A 13 -2.50 41.04 30.23
C ILE A 13 -2.24 39.80 31.09
N ALA A 14 -2.45 39.89 32.41
CA ALA A 14 -2.26 38.77 33.32
C ALA A 14 -3.19 37.59 32.98
N LEU A 15 -4.47 37.86 32.72
CA LEU A 15 -5.42 36.82 32.29
C LEU A 15 -5.03 36.25 30.93
N SER A 16 -4.63 37.09 29.98
CA SER A 16 -4.18 36.64 28.65
C SER A 16 -2.94 35.75 28.76
N ALA A 17 -1.97 36.10 29.60
CA ALA A 17 -0.77 35.29 29.82
C ALA A 17 -1.07 33.93 30.48
N LEU A 18 -2.12 33.85 31.31
CA LEU A 18 -2.57 32.60 31.93
C LEU A 18 -3.36 31.71 30.96
N PHE A 19 -4.26 32.28 30.16
CA PHE A 19 -5.12 31.52 29.26
C PHE A 19 -4.47 31.19 27.92
N SER A 20 -3.57 32.03 27.41
CA SER A 20 -2.87 31.82 26.13
C SER A 20 -2.13 30.48 26.03
N PRO A 21 -1.35 30.01 27.04
CA PRO A 21 -0.70 28.70 26.97
C PRO A 21 -1.72 27.55 26.98
N ILE A 22 -2.86 27.70 27.65
CA ILE A 22 -3.94 26.70 27.69
C ILE A 22 -4.60 26.57 26.31
N LEU A 23 -5.00 27.71 25.72
CA LEU A 23 -5.58 27.77 24.38
C LEU A 23 -4.61 27.23 23.32
N THR A 24 -3.35 27.67 23.38
CA THR A 24 -2.28 27.20 22.49
C THR A 24 -2.08 25.69 22.64
N ALA A 25 -2.07 25.14 23.86
CA ALA A 25 -1.93 23.71 24.10
C ALA A 25 -3.10 22.90 23.54
N ILE A 26 -4.34 23.41 23.64
CA ILE A 26 -5.52 22.74 23.05
C ILE A 26 -5.42 22.70 21.53
N ILE A 27 -5.13 23.84 20.89
CA ILE A 27 -5.00 23.94 19.43
C ILE A 27 -3.86 23.04 18.94
N ASN A 28 -2.70 23.10 19.60
CA ASN A 28 -1.55 22.29 19.23
C ASN A 28 -1.84 20.79 19.36
N ASN A 29 -2.50 20.36 20.44
CA ASN A 29 -2.88 18.96 20.62
C ASN A 29 -3.88 18.48 19.57
N GLN A 30 -4.83 19.31 19.16
CA GLN A 30 -5.76 18.98 18.08
C GLN A 30 -5.03 18.85 16.74
N HIS A 31 -4.16 19.80 16.42
CA HIS A 31 -3.35 19.78 15.21
C HIS A 31 -2.44 18.53 15.17
N LEU A 32 -1.71 18.27 16.25
CA LEU A 32 -0.82 17.12 16.36
C LEU A 32 -1.56 15.79 16.22
N ARG A 33 -2.75 15.67 16.82
CA ARG A 33 -3.61 14.49 16.65
C ARG A 33 -4.07 14.32 15.20
N LYS A 34 -4.45 15.41 14.52
CA LYS A 34 -4.85 15.37 13.12
C LYS A 34 -3.69 14.94 12.22
N MET A 35 -2.51 15.53 12.41
CA MET A 35 -1.29 15.20 11.66
C MET A 35 -0.93 13.71 11.85
N LYS A 36 -0.84 13.25 13.10
CA LYS A 36 -0.55 11.84 13.41
C LYS A 36 -1.56 10.87 12.81
N LYS A 37 -2.84 11.26 12.71
CA LYS A 37 -3.86 10.45 12.06
C LYS A 37 -3.64 10.36 10.54
N LEU A 38 -3.28 11.48 9.90
CA LEU A 38 -2.93 11.50 8.47
C LEU A 38 -1.68 10.65 8.21
N ASP A 39 -0.63 10.81 9.01
CA ASP A 39 0.61 10.01 8.91
C ASP A 39 0.32 8.52 9.06
N MET A 40 -0.56 8.13 10.00
CA MET A 40 -0.98 6.73 10.15
C MET A 40 -1.76 6.20 8.94
N GLN A 41 -2.63 7.03 8.34
CA GLN A 41 -3.39 6.65 7.16
C GLN A 41 -2.46 6.47 5.95
N GLU A 42 -1.56 7.43 5.73
CA GLU A 42 -0.53 7.36 4.69
C GLU A 42 0.37 6.13 4.89
N ASN A 43 0.85 5.90 6.11
CA ASN A 43 1.68 4.74 6.42
C ASN A 43 0.95 3.41 6.20
N ASN A 44 -0.34 3.33 6.55
CA ASN A 44 -1.15 2.14 6.27
C ASN A 44 -1.36 1.92 4.77
N GLN A 45 -1.64 2.99 4.01
CA GLN A 45 -1.79 2.90 2.55
C GLN A 45 -0.48 2.48 1.89
N ASN A 46 0.63 3.07 2.30
CA ASN A 46 1.96 2.71 1.80
C ASN A 46 2.31 1.26 2.19
N SER A 47 2.05 0.85 3.43
CA SER A 47 2.27 -0.54 3.87
C SER A 47 1.46 -1.54 3.05
N TYR A 48 0.19 -1.24 2.77
CA TYR A 48 -0.66 -2.07 1.91
C TYR A 48 -0.12 -2.15 0.48
N TYR A 49 0.25 -1.00 -0.11
CA TYR A 49 0.83 -0.94 -1.44
C TYR A 49 2.14 -1.73 -1.54
N LEU A 50 3.05 -1.54 -0.58
CA LEU A 50 4.32 -2.27 -0.52
C LEU A 50 4.11 -3.78 -0.36
N HIS A 51 3.14 -4.19 0.47
CA HIS A 51 2.79 -5.59 0.61
C HIS A 51 2.22 -6.20 -0.69
N LYS A 52 1.28 -5.51 -1.34
CA LYS A 52 0.75 -5.92 -2.67
C LYS A 52 1.89 -6.08 -3.68
N ARG A 53 2.80 -5.10 -3.74
CA ARG A 53 3.97 -5.13 -4.63
C ARG A 53 4.87 -6.33 -4.35
N GLU A 54 5.22 -6.57 -3.08
CA GLU A 54 6.05 -7.70 -2.66
C GLU A 54 5.44 -9.04 -3.09
N LEU A 55 4.12 -9.21 -2.94
CA LEU A 55 3.42 -10.43 -3.35
C LEU A 55 3.48 -10.64 -4.87
N LEU A 56 3.27 -9.58 -5.66
CA LEU A 56 3.33 -9.63 -7.12
C LEU A 56 4.77 -9.91 -7.62
N GLU A 57 5.77 -9.26 -7.03
CA GLU A 57 7.19 -9.51 -7.34
C GLU A 57 7.60 -10.94 -6.99
N THR A 58 7.17 -11.44 -5.83
CA THR A 58 7.42 -12.82 -5.39
C THR A 58 6.81 -13.81 -6.38
N PHE A 59 5.58 -13.56 -6.85
CA PHE A 59 4.95 -14.38 -7.87
C PHE A 59 5.77 -14.42 -9.18
N LEU A 60 6.27 -13.27 -9.64
CA LEU A 60 7.12 -13.19 -10.83
C LEU A 60 8.46 -13.93 -10.67
N VAL A 61 9.03 -13.94 -9.46
CA VAL A 61 10.22 -14.76 -9.18
C VAL A 61 9.88 -16.25 -9.23
N CYS A 62 8.77 -16.65 -8.60
CA CYS A 62 8.35 -18.05 -8.60
C CYS A 62 8.02 -18.57 -10.01
N ILE A 63 7.31 -17.79 -10.84
CA ILE A 63 6.96 -18.19 -12.21
C ILE A 63 8.20 -18.34 -13.09
N SER A 64 9.19 -17.45 -12.90
CA SER A 64 10.49 -17.55 -13.57
C SER A 64 11.19 -18.84 -13.16
N ASN A 65 11.35 -19.10 -11.87
CA ASN A 65 12.03 -20.29 -11.37
C ASN A 65 11.39 -21.59 -11.89
N SER A 66 10.05 -21.70 -11.82
CA SER A 66 9.33 -22.87 -12.32
C SER A 66 9.37 -23.02 -13.84
N THR A 67 9.67 -21.95 -14.59
CA THR A 67 9.88 -22.02 -16.04
C THR A 67 11.22 -22.67 -16.38
N PHE A 68 12.26 -22.43 -15.57
CA PHE A 68 13.60 -22.97 -15.80
C PHE A 68 13.81 -24.36 -15.19
N ASP A 69 13.38 -24.57 -13.94
CA ASP A 69 13.53 -25.83 -13.21
C ASP A 69 12.20 -26.19 -12.53
N SER A 70 11.57 -27.25 -13.03
CA SER A 70 10.22 -27.69 -12.62
C SER A 70 10.34 -28.87 -11.67
N ASP A 71 10.80 -28.58 -10.45
CA ASP A 71 10.78 -29.53 -9.34
C ASP A 71 9.53 -29.35 -8.45
N ILE A 72 9.37 -30.25 -7.47
CA ILE A 72 8.21 -30.22 -6.56
C ILE A 72 8.20 -28.94 -5.72
N ASP A 73 9.37 -28.43 -5.32
CA ASP A 73 9.50 -27.26 -4.45
C ASP A 73 9.17 -25.95 -5.19
N SER A 74 9.72 -25.74 -6.38
CA SER A 74 9.41 -24.62 -7.27
C SER A 74 7.92 -24.60 -7.63
N THR A 75 7.34 -25.76 -7.97
CA THR A 75 5.90 -25.89 -8.24
C THR A 75 5.07 -25.49 -7.02
N ALA A 76 5.42 -25.95 -5.83
CA ALA A 76 4.73 -25.59 -4.60
C ALA A 76 4.84 -24.08 -4.31
N LYS A 77 6.02 -23.48 -4.50
CA LYS A 77 6.26 -22.03 -4.34
C LYS A 77 5.47 -21.19 -5.33
N LEU A 78 5.38 -21.63 -6.60
CA LEU A 78 4.56 -20.98 -7.62
C LEU A 78 3.09 -20.99 -7.24
N ASN A 79 2.53 -22.16 -6.89
CA ASN A 79 1.13 -22.23 -6.50
C ASN A 79 0.85 -21.43 -5.22
N ALA A 80 1.76 -21.45 -4.23
CA ALA A 80 1.62 -20.67 -3.01
C ALA A 80 1.65 -19.15 -3.27
N SER A 81 2.55 -18.67 -4.14
CA SER A 81 2.59 -17.25 -4.53
C SER A 81 1.37 -16.85 -5.36
N TYR A 82 0.87 -17.74 -6.23
CA TYR A 82 -0.36 -17.53 -6.99
C TYR A 82 -1.58 -17.30 -6.08
N TYR A 83 -1.81 -18.18 -5.10
CA TYR A 83 -2.94 -18.03 -4.18
C TYR A 83 -2.85 -16.77 -3.30
N LYS A 84 -1.64 -16.24 -3.08
CA LYS A 84 -1.45 -14.97 -2.36
C LYS A 84 -1.85 -13.76 -3.20
N ILE A 85 -1.68 -13.81 -4.52
CA ILE A 85 -1.97 -12.66 -5.40
C ILE A 85 -3.41 -12.64 -5.92
N ILE A 86 -4.12 -13.78 -5.94
CA ILE A 86 -5.53 -13.87 -6.39
C ILE A 86 -6.43 -12.74 -5.83
N PRO A 87 -6.41 -12.40 -4.53
CA PRO A 87 -7.28 -11.36 -3.98
C PRO A 87 -7.06 -9.96 -4.57
N TYR A 88 -5.94 -9.75 -5.26
CA TYR A 88 -5.55 -8.48 -5.87
C TYR A 88 -5.73 -8.46 -7.38
N ILE A 89 -6.11 -9.59 -8.01
CA ILE A 89 -6.29 -9.71 -9.46
C ILE A 89 -7.78 -9.46 -9.79
N PRO A 90 -8.11 -8.63 -10.80
CA PRO A 90 -9.47 -8.48 -11.29
C PRO A 90 -10.06 -9.82 -11.77
N ASN A 91 -11.33 -10.09 -11.47
CA ASN A 91 -11.95 -11.39 -11.74
C ASN A 91 -11.87 -11.80 -13.22
N GLU A 92 -11.98 -10.83 -14.13
CA GLU A 92 -11.86 -10.98 -15.58
C GLU A 92 -10.46 -11.39 -16.05
N GLU A 93 -9.43 -11.11 -15.24
CA GLU A 93 -8.03 -11.39 -15.53
C GLU A 93 -7.55 -12.73 -14.94
N ILE A 94 -8.25 -13.26 -13.93
CA ILE A 94 -7.87 -14.50 -13.22
C ILE A 94 -7.65 -15.67 -14.19
N GLU A 95 -8.45 -15.76 -15.25
CA GLU A 95 -8.35 -16.86 -16.20
C GLU A 95 -7.00 -16.87 -16.94
N LYS A 96 -6.40 -15.70 -17.20
CA LYS A 96 -5.07 -15.62 -17.83
C LYS A 96 -4.00 -16.21 -16.90
N PHE A 97 -4.11 -15.94 -15.60
CA PHE A 97 -3.21 -16.50 -14.59
C PHE A 97 -3.43 -18.02 -14.42
N ASN A 98 -4.67 -18.48 -14.40
CA ASN A 98 -4.99 -19.92 -14.35
C ASN A 98 -4.35 -20.67 -15.52
N GLN A 99 -4.46 -20.12 -16.74
CA GLN A 99 -3.91 -20.74 -17.95
C GLN A 99 -2.41 -20.98 -17.81
N ILE A 100 -1.63 -19.95 -17.47
CA ILE A 100 -0.18 -20.09 -17.36
C ILE A 100 0.23 -21.03 -16.22
N ILE A 101 -0.43 -20.95 -15.06
CA ILE A 101 -0.14 -21.82 -13.91
C ILE A 101 -0.44 -23.28 -14.25
N ASN A 102 -1.55 -23.55 -14.92
CA ASN A 102 -1.89 -24.90 -15.37
C ASN A 102 -0.91 -25.43 -16.42
N SER A 103 -0.49 -24.59 -17.38
CA SER A 103 0.52 -24.97 -18.37
C SER A 103 1.87 -25.30 -17.72
N ILE A 104 2.31 -24.49 -16.75
CA ILE A 104 3.56 -24.75 -16.01
C ILE A 104 3.45 -26.03 -15.19
N ASN A 105 2.37 -26.20 -14.42
CA ASN A 105 2.16 -27.39 -13.58
C ASN A 105 2.08 -28.69 -14.40
N LYS A 106 1.54 -28.62 -15.63
CA LYS A 106 1.49 -29.76 -16.57
C LYS A 106 2.75 -29.93 -17.40
N ASN A 107 3.69 -28.99 -17.29
CA ASN A 107 4.93 -28.96 -18.07
C ASN A 107 4.68 -28.89 -19.59
N GLU A 108 3.57 -28.29 -20.01
CA GLU A 108 3.12 -28.21 -21.41
C GLU A 108 3.63 -26.94 -22.09
N ASN A 109 4.18 -27.08 -23.30
CA ASN A 109 4.43 -25.96 -24.23
C ASN A 109 5.39 -24.85 -23.71
N LYS A 110 6.52 -25.26 -23.12
CA LYS A 110 7.53 -24.37 -22.49
C LYS A 110 7.96 -23.16 -23.33
N GLU A 111 8.16 -23.35 -24.63
CA GLU A 111 8.61 -22.27 -25.52
C GLU A 111 7.62 -21.10 -25.59
N SER A 112 6.34 -21.34 -25.30
CA SER A 112 5.28 -20.33 -25.35
C SER A 112 5.06 -19.56 -24.05
N TRP A 113 5.63 -20.02 -22.92
CA TRP A 113 5.36 -19.42 -21.61
C TRP A 113 5.87 -17.99 -21.50
N TRP A 114 7.09 -17.73 -21.98
CA TRP A 114 7.68 -16.39 -21.96
C TRP A 114 6.82 -15.37 -22.71
N GLU A 115 6.37 -15.73 -23.91
CA GLU A 115 5.53 -14.87 -24.74
C GLU A 115 4.18 -14.62 -24.06
N TYR A 116 3.54 -15.67 -23.55
CA TYR A 116 2.27 -15.57 -22.84
C TYR A 116 2.38 -14.68 -21.59
N ILE A 117 3.40 -14.89 -20.76
CA ILE A 117 3.64 -14.07 -19.55
C ILE A 117 3.85 -12.61 -19.93
N THR A 118 4.65 -12.34 -20.95
CA THR A 118 4.97 -10.97 -21.38
C THR A 118 3.75 -10.25 -21.96
N GLN A 119 2.90 -10.93 -22.72
CA GLN A 119 1.75 -10.34 -23.40
C GLN A 119 0.49 -10.28 -22.55
N ASN A 120 0.31 -11.20 -21.60
CA ASN A 120 -0.96 -11.35 -20.86
C ASN A 120 -0.83 -11.08 -19.36
N ILE A 121 0.27 -11.49 -18.73
CA ILE A 121 0.43 -11.42 -17.27
C ILE A 121 1.09 -10.10 -16.85
N LEU A 122 2.19 -9.75 -17.52
CA LEU A 122 2.97 -8.56 -17.17
C LEU A 122 2.19 -7.24 -17.31
N PRO A 123 1.32 -7.04 -18.32
CA PRO A 123 0.51 -5.84 -18.41
C PRO A 123 -0.44 -5.67 -17.22
N VAL A 124 -1.10 -6.76 -16.79
CA VAL A 124 -2.00 -6.75 -15.63
C VAL A 124 -1.24 -6.41 -14.35
N ILE A 125 -0.06 -7.02 -14.15
CA ILE A 125 0.78 -6.71 -12.98
C ILE A 125 1.23 -5.24 -13.01
N ARG A 126 1.60 -4.70 -14.17
CA ARG A 126 1.98 -3.28 -14.29
C ARG A 126 0.83 -2.35 -13.95
N GLU A 127 -0.38 -2.66 -14.42
CA GLU A 127 -1.59 -1.90 -14.09
C GLU A 127 -1.83 -1.92 -12.57
N LEU A 128 -1.80 -3.10 -11.96
CA LEU A 128 -1.98 -3.27 -10.51
C LEU A 128 -0.93 -2.53 -9.67
N LEU A 129 0.30 -2.37 -10.19
CA LEU A 129 1.36 -1.58 -9.55
C LEU A 129 1.23 -0.08 -9.80
N SER A 130 0.55 0.34 -10.88
CA SER A 130 0.35 1.75 -11.22
C SER A 130 -0.71 2.44 -10.36
N GLU A 131 -1.59 1.69 -9.68
CA GLU A 131 -2.62 2.16 -8.75
C GLU A 131 -2.08 2.75 -7.43
N SER A 132 -0.83 3.23 -7.42
CA SER A 132 -0.19 3.83 -6.24
C SER A 132 -1.02 4.99 -5.66
N PRO A 133 -1.06 5.15 -4.32
CA PRO A 133 -1.80 6.23 -3.65
C PRO A 133 -1.39 7.65 -4.08
N GLU A 134 -0.26 7.84 -4.74
CA GLU A 134 0.22 9.15 -5.21
C GLU A 134 -0.42 9.63 -6.54
N GLY A 135 -1.30 8.84 -7.16
CA GLY A 135 -1.84 9.08 -8.50
C GLY A 135 -3.26 9.66 -8.62
N LYS A 136 -3.87 10.18 -7.55
CA LYS A 136 -5.19 10.84 -7.59
C LYS A 136 -5.23 12.16 -6.83
#